data_AF-A0A4Y2A145-F1
#
_entry.id   AF-A0A4Y2A145-F1
#
_cell.length_a   1.000
_cell.length_b   1.000
_cell.length_c   1.000
_cell.angle_alpha   90.00
_cell.angle_beta   90.00
_cell.angle_gamma   90.00
#
_symmetry.space_group_name_H-M   'P 1'
#
loop_
_entity.id
_entity.type
_entity.pdbx_description
1 polymer ?
#
loop_
_entity_poly.entity_id
_entity_poly.type
_entity_poly.pdbx_seq_one_letter_code
_entity_poly.pdbx_strand_id
1 'polypeptide(L)'
;MISLARQLSDNVKQIIYKVFSNNAYFAHPEHLLLTMLHDSRKHIRELAVRRILGAREKKTKKSGGLRLFKLPKLNFKAAYYVDLIDWSNCVVTEPPLTMHIKDKDLKEMSI
;
A
#
# COMPACT_ATOMS: atom_id res chain seq x y z
N MET A 1 -15.27 4.18 2.92
CA MET A 1 -14.83 5.03 4.07
C MET A 1 -14.48 6.44 3.61
N ILE A 2 -13.40 6.66 2.85
CA ILE A 2 -13.01 8.01 2.38
C ILE A 2 -14.06 8.65 1.46
N SER A 3 -14.70 7.86 0.59
CA SER A 3 -15.80 8.33 -0.26
C SER A 3 -16.96 8.94 0.54
N LEU A 4 -17.35 8.28 1.64
CA LEU A 4 -18.41 8.77 2.53
C LEU A 4 -17.97 10.03 3.29
N ALA A 5 -16.73 10.06 3.79
CA ALA A 5 -16.19 11.24 4.46
C ALA A 5 -16.14 12.48 3.56
N ARG A 6 -15.98 12.31 2.24
CA ARG A 6 -16.03 13.42 1.27
C ARG A 6 -17.39 14.12 1.21
N GLN A 7 -18.47 13.45 1.57
CA GLN A 7 -19.83 13.98 1.50
C GLN A 7 -20.21 14.83 2.73
N LEU A 8 -19.36 14.86 3.77
CA LEU A 8 -19.59 15.62 4.99
C LEU A 8 -19.36 17.12 4.78
N SER A 9 -19.98 17.94 5.65
CA SER A 9 -19.71 19.38 5.72
C SER A 9 -18.25 19.64 6.07
N ASP A 10 -17.69 20.77 5.63
CA ASP A 10 -16.25 21.00 5.71
C ASP A 10 -15.70 21.00 7.15
N ASN A 11 -16.47 21.53 8.10
CA ASN A 11 -16.10 21.51 9.53
C ASN A 11 -15.94 20.07 10.05
N VAL A 12 -16.86 19.17 9.70
CA VAL A 12 -16.81 17.76 10.13
C VAL A 12 -15.73 17.00 9.36
N LYS A 13 -15.58 17.29 8.06
CA LYS A 13 -14.58 16.69 7.18
C LYS A 13 -13.16 16.92 7.71
N GLN A 14 -12.85 18.12 8.20
CA GLN A 14 -11.55 18.44 8.79
C GLN A 14 -11.24 17.56 10.02
N ILE A 15 -12.22 17.37 10.91
CA ILE A 15 -12.07 16.51 12.11
C ILE A 15 -11.83 15.06 11.69
N ILE A 16 -12.66 14.54 10.78
CA ILE A 16 -12.58 13.14 10.32
C ILE A 16 -11.28 12.88 9.56
N TYR A 17 -10.84 13.80 8.70
CA TYR A 17 -9.58 13.64 7.96
C TYR A 17 -8.38 13.62 8.89
N LYS A 18 -8.40 14.42 9.96
CA LYS A 18 -7.35 14.37 11.00
C LYS A 18 -7.35 13.01 11.70
N VAL A 19 -8.52 12.49 12.08
CA VAL A 19 -8.65 11.16 12.71
C VAL A 19 -8.14 10.06 11.77
N PHE A 20 -8.53 10.06 10.50
CA PHE A 20 -8.06 9.07 9.53
C PHE A 20 -6.56 9.17 9.27
N SER A 21 -6.02 10.39 9.16
CA SER A 21 -4.58 10.58 8.98
C SER A 21 -3.79 10.02 10.15
N ASN A 22 -4.22 10.28 11.38
CA ASN A 22 -3.56 9.76 12.59
C ASN A 22 -3.64 8.24 12.73
N ASN A 23 -4.62 7.61 12.08
CA ASN A 23 -4.85 6.16 12.12
C ASN A 23 -4.56 5.47 10.77
N ALA A 24 -3.80 6.10 9.89
CA ALA A 24 -3.61 5.68 8.50
C ALA A 24 -2.78 4.39 8.31
N TYR A 25 -2.36 3.69 9.37
CA TYR A 25 -1.54 2.48 9.28
C TYR A 25 -2.19 1.35 8.47
N PHE A 26 -3.53 1.34 8.34
CA PHE A 26 -4.22 0.41 7.43
C PHE A 26 -3.83 0.60 5.95
N ALA A 27 -3.43 1.81 5.57
CA ALA A 27 -2.98 2.14 4.21
C ALA A 27 -1.46 2.01 4.05
N HIS A 28 -0.76 1.34 4.98
CA HIS A 28 0.66 1.11 4.85
C HIS A 28 0.96 0.36 3.53
N PRO A 29 2.05 0.68 2.79
CA PRO A 29 2.36 0.07 1.51
C PRO A 29 2.33 -1.46 1.54
N GLU A 30 2.85 -2.08 2.61
CA GLU A 30 2.84 -3.54 2.76
C GLU A 30 1.43 -4.12 2.86
N HIS A 31 0.52 -3.46 3.59
CA HIS A 31 -0.87 -3.88 3.69
C HIS A 31 -1.58 -3.74 2.35
N LEU A 32 -1.37 -2.62 1.65
CA LEU A 32 -1.95 -2.41 0.33
C LEU A 32 -1.42 -3.42 -0.70
N LEU A 33 -0.14 -3.78 -0.66
CA LEU A 33 0.41 -4.80 -1.56
C LEU A 33 -0.23 -6.16 -1.33
N LEU A 34 -0.47 -6.55 -0.08
CA LEU A 34 -1.14 -7.81 0.25
C LEU A 34 -2.60 -7.82 -0.23
N THR A 35 -3.34 -6.72 -0.08
CA THR A 35 -4.70 -6.63 -0.62
C THR A 35 -4.72 -6.64 -2.14
N MET A 36 -3.77 -5.94 -2.78
CA MET A 36 -3.63 -5.92 -4.24
C MET A 36 -3.28 -7.28 -4.83
N LEU A 37 -2.50 -8.12 -4.14
CA LEU A 37 -2.19 -9.49 -4.57
C LEU A 37 -3.43 -10.37 -4.72
N HIS A 38 -4.48 -10.10 -3.95
CA HIS A 38 -5.74 -10.85 -3.99
C HIS A 38 -6.89 -10.08 -4.65
N ASP A 39 -6.60 -8.98 -5.36
CA ASP A 39 -7.62 -8.22 -6.09
C ASP A 39 -8.17 -9.05 -7.26
N SER A 40 -9.47 -8.96 -7.51
CA SER A 40 -10.10 -9.65 -8.64
C SER A 40 -9.57 -9.18 -10.00
N ARG A 41 -9.12 -7.92 -10.08
CA ARG A 41 -8.60 -7.30 -11.31
C ARG A 41 -7.14 -7.70 -11.53
N LYS A 42 -6.89 -8.43 -12.61
CA LYS A 42 -5.56 -8.93 -12.99
C LYS A 42 -4.47 -7.86 -12.99
N HIS A 43 -4.71 -6.71 -13.62
CA HIS A 43 -3.74 -5.62 -13.71
C HIS A 43 -3.28 -5.06 -12.34
N ILE A 44 -4.11 -5.18 -11.30
CA ILE A 44 -3.76 -4.77 -9.93
C ILE A 44 -2.87 -5.81 -9.27
N ARG A 45 -3.17 -7.10 -9.45
CA ARG A 45 -2.31 -8.20 -8.98
C ARG A 45 -0.93 -8.11 -9.64
N GLU A 46 -0.88 -7.91 -10.95
CA GLU A 46 0.37 -7.70 -11.70
C GLU A 46 1.18 -6.50 -11.17
N LEU A 47 0.50 -5.38 -10.88
CA LEU A 47 1.12 -4.21 -10.27
C LEU A 47 1.71 -4.52 -8.89
N ALA A 48 1.00 -5.29 -8.05
CA ALA A 48 1.46 -5.70 -6.73
C ALA A 48 2.72 -6.57 -6.81
N VAL A 49 2.68 -7.61 -7.64
CA VAL A 49 3.82 -8.52 -7.88
C VAL A 49 5.03 -7.72 -8.33
N ARG A 50 4.87 -6.82 -9.32
CA ARG A 50 5.97 -5.97 -9.80
C ARG A 50 6.58 -5.13 -8.69
N ARG A 51 5.77 -4.53 -7.81
CA ARG A 51 6.23 -3.72 -6.68
C ARG A 51 6.97 -4.55 -5.63
N ILE A 52 6.47 -5.74 -5.31
CA ILE A 52 7.09 -6.66 -4.35
C ILE A 52 8.44 -7.14 -4.86
N LEU A 53 8.52 -7.59 -6.12
CA LEU A 53 9.79 -8.00 -6.73
C LEU A 53 10.81 -6.85 -6.76
N GLY A 54 10.37 -5.64 -7.12
CA GLY A 54 11.23 -4.45 -7.05
C GLY A 54 11.69 -4.11 -5.62
N ALA A 55 10.87 -4.38 -4.61
CA ALA A 55 11.25 -4.20 -3.20
C ALA A 55 12.28 -5.25 -2.73
N ARG A 56 12.13 -6.51 -3.17
CA ARG A 56 13.12 -7.59 -2.93
C ARG A 56 14.50 -7.20 -3.48
N GLU A 57 14.54 -6.75 -4.73
CA GLU A 57 15.79 -6.35 -5.39
C GLU A 57 16.46 -5.15 -4.69
N LYS A 58 15.67 -4.18 -4.21
CA LYS A 58 16.20 -3.05 -3.43
C LYS A 58 16.77 -3.50 -2.07
N LYS A 59 16.15 -4.50 -1.44
CA LYS A 59 16.62 -5.06 -0.16
C LYS A 59 17.95 -5.81 -0.34
N THR A 60 18.11 -6.59 -1.42
CA THR A 60 19.37 -7.30 -1.68
C THR A 60 20.52 -6.34 -2.00
N LYS A 61 20.24 -5.19 -2.63
CA LYS A 61 21.23 -4.15 -2.94
C LYS A 61 21.57 -3.23 -1.76
N LYS A 62 20.68 -3.07 -0.78
CA LYS A 62 20.90 -2.22 0.42
C LYS A 62 21.00 -3.09 1.67
N SER A 63 22.21 -3.43 2.08
CA SER A 63 22.48 -4.19 3.29
C SER A 63 22.06 -3.42 4.56
N GLY A 64 21.13 -3.98 5.34
CA GLY A 64 21.09 -3.77 6.80
C GLY A 64 20.28 -2.61 7.38
N GLY A 65 19.47 -1.88 6.59
CA GLY A 65 18.58 -0.85 7.13
C GLY A 65 17.40 -1.43 7.91
N LEU A 66 17.12 -0.91 9.12
CA LEU A 66 15.91 -1.26 9.88
C LEU A 66 14.64 -0.90 9.07
N ARG A 67 13.66 -1.81 9.05
CA ARG A 67 12.34 -1.53 8.46
C ARG A 67 11.61 -0.52 9.36
N LEU A 68 11.41 0.69 8.87
CA LEU A 68 10.65 1.72 9.58
C LEU A 68 9.18 1.68 9.18
N PHE A 69 8.30 1.44 10.15
CA PHE A 69 6.85 1.47 9.95
C PHE A 69 6.33 2.92 10.05
N LYS A 70 6.46 3.67 8.96
CA LYS A 70 6.05 5.09 8.91
C LYS A 70 4.56 5.20 8.59
N LEU A 71 3.90 6.11 9.29
CA LEU A 71 2.50 6.46 9.04
C LEU A 71 2.37 7.03 7.60
N PRO A 72 1.55 6.43 6.73
CA PRO A 72 1.41 6.91 5.36
C PRO A 72 0.54 8.16 5.30
N LYS A 73 0.85 9.05 4.35
CA LYS A 73 0.00 10.20 4.05
C LYS A 73 -1.15 9.76 3.14
N LEU A 74 -2.37 9.86 3.64
CA LEU A 74 -3.57 9.48 2.89
C LEU A 74 -3.90 10.49 1.78
N ASN A 75 -4.26 9.97 0.62
CA ASN A 75 -4.88 10.71 -0.47
C ASN A 75 -6.40 10.69 -0.32
N PHE A 76 -6.97 11.74 0.28
CA PHE A 76 -8.43 11.85 0.45
C PHE A 76 -9.21 12.06 -0.86
N LYS A 77 -8.52 12.30 -1.98
CA LYS A 77 -9.12 12.39 -3.31
C LYS A 77 -9.13 11.06 -4.06
N ALA A 78 -8.55 10.00 -3.48
CA ALA A 78 -8.48 8.68 -4.10
C ALA A 78 -9.88 8.15 -4.46
N ALA A 79 -10.01 7.69 -5.71
CA ALA A 79 -11.21 6.99 -6.17
C ALA A 79 -11.15 5.49 -5.79
N TYR A 80 -9.97 4.89 -5.91
CA TYR A 80 -9.72 3.49 -5.60
C TYR A 80 -8.72 3.35 -4.47
N TYR A 81 -8.77 2.21 -3.77
CA TYR A 81 -7.88 1.96 -2.64
C TYR A 81 -6.40 1.92 -3.07
N VAL A 82 -6.12 1.54 -4.32
CA VAL A 82 -4.77 1.54 -4.89
C VAL A 82 -4.14 2.94 -4.94
N ASP A 83 -4.95 3.99 -4.93
CA ASP A 83 -4.49 5.39 -4.97
C ASP A 83 -4.48 6.06 -3.60
N LEU A 84 -4.72 5.29 -2.51
CA LEU A 84 -4.82 5.81 -1.14
C LEU A 84 -3.54 6.45 -0.64
N ILE A 85 -2.40 6.07 -1.21
CA ILE A 85 -1.09 6.60 -0.85
C ILE A 85 -0.34 7.04 -2.10
N ASP A 86 0.60 7.94 -1.88
CA ASP A 86 1.56 8.30 -2.92
C ASP A 86 2.67 7.25 -2.98
N TRP A 87 2.56 6.35 -3.96
CA TRP A 87 3.55 5.29 -4.19
C TRP A 87 4.93 5.82 -4.61
N SER A 88 5.03 7.06 -5.11
CA SER A 88 6.31 7.66 -5.51
C SER A 88 7.10 8.19 -4.32
N ASN A 89 6.38 8.68 -3.30
CA ASN A 89 6.97 9.28 -2.10
C ASN A 89 6.96 8.35 -0.87
N CYS A 90 6.52 7.10 -1.02
CA CYS A 90 6.56 6.09 0.04
C CYS A 90 7.73 5.12 -0.14
N VAL A 91 8.30 4.66 0.98
CA VAL A 91 9.27 3.57 0.97
C VAL A 91 8.49 2.25 0.88
N VAL A 92 8.68 1.53 -0.22
CA VAL A 92 8.07 0.21 -0.43
C VAL A 92 9.08 -0.86 -0.04
N THR A 93 8.72 -1.63 0.98
CA THR A 93 9.42 -2.84 1.42
C THR A 93 8.60 -4.08 1.11
N GLU A 94 9.27 -5.22 1.02
CA GLU A 94 8.57 -6.49 0.85
C GLU A 94 7.72 -6.83 2.10
N PRO A 95 6.42 -7.13 1.95
CA PRO A 95 5.59 -7.60 3.04
C PRO A 95 6.20 -8.85 3.73
N PRO A 96 6.19 -8.96 5.07
CA PRO A 96 6.76 -10.13 5.75
C PRO A 96 6.13 -11.45 5.28
N LEU A 97 4.83 -11.42 5.01
CA LEU A 97 4.05 -12.58 4.57
C LEU A 97 4.47 -13.11 3.20
N THR A 98 5.13 -12.30 2.37
CA THR A 98 5.62 -12.78 1.06
C THR A 98 7.06 -13.27 1.13
N MET A 99 7.82 -13.03 2.20
CA MET A 99 9.27 -13.30 2.25
C MET A 99 9.67 -14.74 1.94
N HIS A 100 8.81 -15.71 2.25
CA HIS A 100 9.05 -17.14 2.03
C HIS A 100 8.48 -17.66 0.71
N ILE A 101 7.75 -16.83 -0.04
CA ILE A 101 7.18 -17.17 -1.35
C ILE A 101 8.24 -16.91 -2.42
N LYS A 102 8.56 -17.90 -3.26
CA LYS A 102 9.56 -17.72 -4.32
C LYS A 102 9.04 -16.76 -5.40
N ASP A 103 9.95 -16.12 -6.12
CA ASP A 103 9.59 -15.17 -7.20
C ASP A 103 8.69 -15.81 -8.27
N LYS A 104 8.89 -17.10 -8.57
CA LYS A 104 8.04 -17.85 -9.52
C LYS A 104 6.60 -17.95 -9.02
N ASP A 105 6.43 -18.46 -7.80
CA ASP A 105 5.11 -18.66 -7.19
C ASP A 105 4.39 -17.31 -7.00
N LEU A 106 5.13 -16.25 -6.66
CA LEU A 106 4.58 -14.89 -6.56
C LEU A 106 4.05 -14.38 -7.91
N LYS A 107 4.72 -14.69 -9.02
CA LYS A 107 4.24 -14.34 -10.37
C LYS A 107 2.98 -15.11 -10.74
N GLU A 108 2.83 -16.35 -10.28
CA GLU A 108 1.61 -17.13 -10.50
C GLU A 108 0.39 -16.50 -9.81
N MET A 109 0.58 -15.74 -8.73
CA MET A 109 -0.49 -14.97 -8.08
C MET A 109 -1.04 -13.82 -8.96
N SER A 110 -0.32 -13.42 -10.02
CA SER A 110 -0.79 -12.40 -10.96
C SER A 110 -1.54 -12.95 -12.18
N ILE A 111 -1.57 -14.28 -12.34
CA ILE A 111 -2.31 -14.96 -13.41
C ILE A 111 -3.82 -14.87 -13.12
#